data_AF-A0AAD8WJS7-F1
#
_entry.id   AF-A0AAD8WJS7-F1
#
_cell.length_a   1.000
_cell.length_b   1.000
_cell.length_c   1.000
_cell.angle_alpha   90.00
_cell.angle_beta   90.00
_cell.angle_gamma   90.00
#
_symmetry.space_group_name_H-M   'P 1'
#
loop_
_entity.id
_entity.type
_entity.pdbx_description
1 polymer ?
#
loop_
_entity_poly.entity_id
_entity_poly.type
_entity_poly.pdbx_seq_one_letter_code
_entity_poly.pdbx_strand_id
1 'polypeptide(L)'
;MEKDWHQADACEVTSREGRPGVEPVEMFFSGFRAFTKKQAAETEVRLARLEAADKTVSDRRTALYNRLVAGYHKAKIERADMARELEAAKATAAWVPQLEEDLRVAREQCAEAKEAARALTAKAQETSRELERLRRLESNHVTELEAAKEVGRKEVDDLSRRLEEVEKQRLELRNEVTSKSQELTETAKRWVSEISALDRGLAAAFPEAQAAALEAAGKAREKCRQATGEVSSDCFSMDDYLASMAARVEPITMLGWELRKAAEKLFQLLWPTETLPGELAKLIKWLETAPDRFLDWKDSAARAGADMALSFVLSWYSEVSLDQLEYRQAEVEDKLPAANKTARHARACTIANFVDKGLFIQDPNPPAEDSYEESEDEEMEDMPNAPEADPAAGSSNVPPAGPPPAGA
;
A
#
# COMPACT_ATOMS: atom_id res chain seq x y z
N MET A 1 -16.95 -81.64 -72.44
CA MET A 1 -18.06 -81.93 -73.39
C MET A 1 -17.49 -82.78 -74.49
N GLU A 2 -18.30 -83.68 -75.07
CA GLU A 2 -18.02 -84.54 -76.25
C GLU A 2 -16.78 -85.46 -76.18
N LYS A 3 -16.79 -86.74 -76.57
CA LYS A 3 -17.54 -87.62 -77.52
C LYS A 3 -16.81 -87.92 -78.83
N ASP A 4 -16.70 -89.23 -79.06
CA ASP A 4 -16.92 -89.97 -80.31
C ASP A 4 -16.27 -89.48 -81.61
N TRP A 5 -15.26 -90.22 -82.08
CA TRP A 5 -15.02 -90.48 -83.52
C TRP A 5 -14.68 -91.96 -83.75
N HIS A 6 -15.03 -92.47 -84.94
CA HIS A 6 -15.13 -93.90 -85.31
C HIS A 6 -13.81 -94.49 -85.90
N GLN A 7 -13.55 -95.80 -86.05
CA GLN A 7 -14.22 -96.86 -86.86
C GLN A 7 -14.24 -96.52 -88.38
N ALA A 8 -14.01 -97.41 -89.36
CA ALA A 8 -13.95 -98.89 -89.38
C ALA A 8 -13.09 -99.48 -90.56
N ASP A 9 -13.44 -100.69 -91.06
CA ASP A 9 -13.08 -101.38 -92.33
C ASP A 9 -11.72 -102.13 -92.49
N ALA A 10 -11.55 -103.22 -93.29
CA ALA A 10 -12.47 -104.29 -93.81
C ALA A 10 -11.67 -105.45 -94.54
N CYS A 11 -12.35 -106.57 -94.90
CA CYS A 11 -11.94 -107.69 -95.82
C CYS A 11 -10.85 -108.71 -95.32
N GLU A 12 -10.72 -110.01 -95.69
CA GLU A 12 -11.49 -111.10 -96.41
C GLU A 12 -10.67 -112.46 -96.30
N VAL A 13 -11.05 -113.72 -96.63
CA VAL A 13 -12.31 -114.51 -96.79
C VAL A 13 -12.03 -116.06 -96.93
N THR A 14 -12.98 -116.97 -96.63
CA THR A 14 -13.04 -118.47 -96.85
C THR A 14 -11.98 -119.41 -96.19
N SER A 15 -12.27 -120.60 -95.60
CA SER A 15 -12.99 -121.88 -95.97
C SER A 15 -12.10 -122.89 -96.75
N ARG A 16 -12.22 -124.24 -96.69
CA ARG A 16 -13.37 -125.19 -96.56
C ARG A 16 -12.95 -126.65 -96.16
N GLU A 17 -13.88 -127.59 -95.94
CA GLU A 17 -13.63 -128.99 -95.48
C GLU A 17 -13.67 -130.12 -96.55
N GLY A 18 -13.12 -131.32 -96.24
CA GLY A 18 -13.91 -132.57 -96.14
C GLY A 18 -13.88 -133.72 -97.20
N ARG A 19 -13.31 -134.90 -96.80
CA ARG A 19 -13.76 -136.30 -97.13
C ARG A 19 -13.64 -136.81 -98.62
N PRO A 20 -14.10 -138.04 -99.00
CA PRO A 20 -13.49 -139.35 -98.61
C PRO A 20 -13.38 -140.46 -99.73
N GLY A 21 -12.48 -141.43 -99.51
CA GLY A 21 -12.71 -142.89 -99.72
C GLY A 21 -12.61 -143.54 -101.13
N VAL A 22 -12.17 -144.81 -101.15
CA VAL A 22 -12.58 -145.99 -101.99
C VAL A 22 -11.46 -147.07 -101.95
N GLU A 23 -11.83 -148.35 -101.77
CA GLU A 23 -10.97 -149.55 -101.87
C GLU A 23 -11.37 -150.39 -103.11
N PRO A 24 -10.92 -151.65 -103.34
CA PRO A 24 -9.77 -152.42 -102.81
C PRO A 24 -8.93 -153.06 -103.95
N VAL A 25 -8.03 -154.00 -103.63
CA VAL A 25 -7.92 -155.35 -104.25
C VAL A 25 -6.72 -156.11 -103.65
N GLU A 26 -6.93 -157.37 -103.23
CA GLU A 26 -5.87 -158.30 -102.86
C GLU A 26 -5.40 -159.13 -104.07
N MET A 27 -4.17 -159.68 -104.03
CA MET A 27 -4.04 -161.14 -104.10
C MET A 27 -2.65 -161.68 -103.67
N PHE A 28 -2.72 -162.86 -103.07
CA PHE A 28 -1.70 -163.87 -102.78
C PHE A 28 -0.36 -163.83 -103.55
N PHE A 29 0.74 -163.98 -102.81
CA PHE A 29 1.67 -165.12 -102.99
C PHE A 29 2.35 -165.49 -101.65
N SER A 30 2.37 -166.78 -101.31
CA SER A 30 2.55 -167.25 -99.92
C SER A 30 3.92 -167.81 -99.56
N GLY A 31 4.85 -167.99 -100.51
CA GLY A 31 6.12 -168.67 -100.28
C GLY A 31 7.26 -167.83 -99.66
N PHE A 32 7.39 -166.55 -100.02
CA PHE A 32 8.63 -165.78 -99.80
C PHE A 32 8.72 -165.05 -98.44
N ARG A 33 7.91 -165.44 -97.45
CA ARG A 33 7.75 -164.73 -96.15
C ARG A 33 8.82 -165.04 -95.08
N ALA A 34 9.60 -166.12 -95.24
CA ALA A 34 10.59 -166.53 -94.22
C ALA A 34 11.94 -165.78 -94.34
N PHE A 35 12.37 -165.46 -95.56
CA PHE A 35 13.70 -164.87 -95.81
C PHE A 35 13.70 -163.34 -95.61
N THR A 36 12.69 -162.65 -96.15
CA THR A 36 12.56 -161.18 -96.10
C THR A 36 12.39 -160.64 -94.69
N LYS A 37 11.77 -161.39 -93.77
CA LYS A 37 11.56 -160.98 -92.38
C LYS A 37 12.86 -160.67 -91.63
N LYS A 38 14.01 -161.26 -92.02
CA LYS A 38 15.30 -160.97 -91.39
C LYS A 38 15.92 -159.64 -91.85
N GLN A 39 15.71 -159.21 -93.09
CA GLN A 39 16.13 -157.88 -93.56
C GLN A 39 15.15 -156.76 -93.21
N ALA A 40 13.85 -157.06 -93.05
CA ALA A 40 12.87 -156.08 -92.58
C ALA A 40 13.28 -155.50 -91.21
N ALA A 41 13.60 -156.36 -90.24
CA ALA A 41 14.05 -155.92 -88.91
C ALA A 41 15.35 -155.08 -88.94
N GLU A 42 16.26 -155.35 -89.88
CA GLU A 42 17.53 -154.61 -90.02
C GLU A 42 17.36 -153.26 -90.75
N THR A 43 16.28 -153.09 -91.52
CA THR A 43 15.92 -151.83 -92.18
C THR A 43 15.08 -150.93 -91.28
N GLU A 44 14.13 -151.48 -90.50
CA GLU A 44 13.35 -150.71 -89.50
C GLU A 44 14.25 -150.03 -88.46
N VAL A 45 15.27 -150.74 -87.93
CA VAL A 45 16.25 -150.17 -86.98
C VAL A 45 17.11 -149.07 -87.60
N ARG A 46 17.31 -149.08 -88.93
CA ARG A 46 17.97 -147.99 -89.65
C ARG A 46 17.05 -146.79 -89.87
N LEU A 47 15.78 -147.01 -90.20
CA LEU A 47 14.81 -145.93 -90.43
C LEU A 47 14.57 -145.12 -89.14
N ALA A 48 14.27 -145.81 -88.04
CA ALA A 48 14.00 -145.18 -86.74
C ALA A 48 15.18 -144.33 -86.21
N ARG A 49 16.42 -144.67 -86.57
CA ARG A 49 17.61 -143.87 -86.24
C ARG A 49 17.73 -142.58 -87.06
N LEU A 50 17.20 -142.55 -88.29
CA LEU A 50 17.20 -141.35 -89.13
C LEU A 50 16.06 -140.40 -88.73
N GLU A 51 14.87 -140.93 -88.46
CA GLU A 51 13.73 -140.13 -87.97
C GLU A 51 14.02 -139.46 -86.61
N ALA A 52 14.70 -140.18 -85.71
CA ALA A 52 15.17 -139.61 -84.45
C ALA A 52 16.20 -138.49 -84.64
N ALA A 53 17.08 -138.60 -85.65
CA ALA A 53 18.07 -137.58 -85.96
C ALA A 53 17.41 -136.31 -86.51
N ASP A 54 16.56 -136.43 -87.54
CA ASP A 54 15.93 -135.28 -88.21
C ASP A 54 15.05 -134.46 -87.24
N LYS A 55 14.31 -135.13 -86.35
CA LYS A 55 13.52 -134.46 -85.31
C LYS A 55 14.38 -133.54 -84.42
N THR A 56 15.55 -134.00 -83.97
CA THR A 56 16.45 -133.17 -83.13
C THR A 56 17.06 -131.98 -83.87
N VAL A 57 17.16 -132.04 -85.21
CA VAL A 57 17.60 -130.91 -86.04
C VAL A 57 16.46 -129.89 -86.19
N SER A 58 15.22 -130.35 -86.42
CA SER A 58 14.03 -129.50 -86.52
C SER A 58 13.76 -128.73 -85.22
N ASP A 59 13.82 -129.41 -84.07
CA ASP A 59 13.62 -128.80 -82.75
C ASP A 59 14.68 -127.71 -82.45
N ARG A 60 15.95 -127.98 -82.77
CA ARG A 60 17.05 -126.99 -82.64
C ARG A 60 16.87 -125.77 -83.54
N ARG A 61 16.44 -125.96 -84.79
CA ARG A 61 16.18 -124.85 -85.73
C ARG A 61 15.05 -123.95 -85.22
N THR A 62 13.98 -124.55 -84.70
CA THR A 62 12.82 -123.85 -84.14
C THR A 62 13.19 -123.06 -82.87
N ALA A 63 13.99 -123.64 -81.98
CA ALA A 63 14.48 -122.97 -80.77
C ALA A 63 15.34 -121.73 -81.07
N LEU A 64 16.19 -121.78 -82.10
CA LEU A 64 17.03 -120.64 -82.50
C LEU A 64 16.21 -119.50 -83.11
N TYR A 65 15.22 -119.82 -83.96
CA TYR A 65 14.35 -118.81 -84.57
C TYR A 65 13.59 -117.99 -83.52
N ASN A 66 12.93 -118.68 -82.57
CA ASN A 66 12.17 -118.03 -81.49
C ASN A 66 13.06 -117.12 -80.61
N ARG A 67 14.32 -117.51 -80.39
CA ARG A 67 15.28 -116.70 -79.62
C ARG A 67 15.68 -115.41 -80.32
N LEU A 68 15.76 -115.42 -81.65
CA LEU A 68 16.08 -114.23 -82.46
C LEU A 68 14.90 -113.23 -82.47
N VAL A 69 13.68 -113.73 -82.66
CA VAL A 69 12.45 -112.89 -82.66
C VAL A 69 12.24 -112.20 -81.31
N ALA A 70 12.46 -112.92 -80.20
CA ALA A 70 12.39 -112.34 -78.86
C ALA A 70 13.42 -111.19 -78.65
N GLY A 71 14.66 -111.36 -79.16
CA GLY A 71 15.68 -110.32 -79.12
C GLY A 71 15.31 -109.06 -79.91
N TYR A 72 14.75 -109.23 -81.11
CA TYR A 72 14.31 -108.11 -81.94
C TYR A 72 13.17 -107.30 -81.30
N HIS A 73 12.19 -107.96 -80.70
CA HIS A 73 11.09 -107.27 -80.01
C HIS A 73 11.55 -106.52 -78.76
N LYS A 74 12.49 -107.08 -77.97
CA LYS A 74 13.07 -106.38 -76.81
C LYS A 74 13.76 -105.07 -77.22
N ALA A 75 14.67 -105.13 -78.19
CA ALA A 75 15.40 -103.95 -78.67
C ALA A 75 14.48 -102.87 -79.30
N LYS A 76 13.32 -103.27 -79.84
CA LYS A 76 12.32 -102.33 -80.38
C LYS A 76 11.59 -101.55 -79.27
N ILE A 77 11.39 -102.14 -78.09
CA ILE A 77 10.77 -101.48 -76.93
C ILE A 77 11.75 -100.50 -76.29
N GLU A 78 12.98 -100.95 -75.99
CA GLU A 78 14.03 -100.12 -75.37
C GLU A 78 14.33 -98.85 -76.18
N ARG A 79 14.28 -98.94 -77.52
CA ARG A 79 14.45 -97.78 -78.41
C ARG A 79 13.25 -96.82 -78.46
N ALA A 80 12.06 -97.28 -78.10
CA ALA A 80 10.86 -96.43 -78.00
C ALA A 80 10.79 -95.70 -76.66
N ASP A 81 11.26 -96.31 -75.57
CA ASP A 81 11.25 -95.70 -74.24
C ASP A 81 12.30 -94.58 -74.13
N MET A 82 13.53 -94.81 -74.61
CA MET A 82 14.59 -93.79 -74.73
C MET A 82 14.15 -92.56 -75.57
N ALA A 83 13.23 -92.75 -76.52
CA ALA A 83 12.69 -91.65 -77.32
C ALA A 83 11.69 -90.78 -76.53
N ARG A 84 10.95 -91.34 -75.57
CA ARG A 84 10.05 -90.56 -74.69
C ARG A 84 10.84 -89.78 -73.64
N GLU A 85 11.90 -90.35 -73.09
CA GLU A 85 12.77 -89.67 -72.12
C GLU A 85 13.46 -88.44 -72.74
N LEU A 86 13.88 -88.52 -74.01
CA LEU A 86 14.49 -87.39 -74.72
C LEU A 86 13.51 -86.20 -74.90
N GLU A 87 12.25 -86.46 -75.22
CA GLU A 87 11.24 -85.39 -75.34
C GLU A 87 10.80 -84.85 -73.96
N ALA A 88 10.73 -85.71 -72.94
CA ALA A 88 10.49 -85.26 -71.56
C ALA A 88 11.60 -84.31 -71.07
N ALA A 89 12.86 -84.59 -71.40
CA ALA A 89 14.00 -83.72 -71.07
C ALA A 89 13.98 -82.37 -71.82
N LYS A 90 13.43 -82.32 -73.05
CA LYS A 90 13.22 -81.05 -73.77
C LYS A 90 12.08 -80.23 -73.15
N ALA A 91 11.01 -80.89 -72.72
CA ALA A 91 9.85 -80.23 -72.10
C ALA A 91 10.22 -79.54 -70.77
N THR A 92 11.16 -80.08 -69.99
CA THR A 92 11.65 -79.42 -68.76
C THR A 92 12.65 -78.30 -69.04
N ALA A 93 13.51 -78.45 -70.07
CA ALA A 93 14.46 -77.40 -70.47
C ALA A 93 13.77 -76.07 -70.89
N ALA A 94 12.54 -76.13 -71.39
CA ALA A 94 11.78 -74.96 -71.82
C ALA A 94 11.42 -73.96 -70.70
N TRP A 95 11.42 -74.39 -69.43
CA TRP A 95 11.01 -73.54 -68.29
C TRP A 95 12.14 -72.70 -67.70
N VAL A 96 13.41 -73.01 -68.04
CA VAL A 96 14.60 -72.30 -67.52
C VAL A 96 14.58 -70.79 -67.81
N PRO A 97 14.42 -70.32 -69.06
CA PRO A 97 14.46 -68.87 -69.34
C PRO A 97 13.26 -68.10 -68.72
N GLN A 98 12.13 -68.77 -68.49
CA GLN A 98 10.98 -68.19 -67.79
C GLN A 98 11.35 -67.85 -66.33
N LEU A 99 11.96 -68.83 -65.63
CA LEU A 99 12.39 -68.70 -64.24
C LEU A 99 13.55 -67.72 -64.04
N GLU A 100 14.43 -67.57 -65.05
CA GLU A 100 15.52 -66.59 -65.02
C GLU A 100 15.00 -65.14 -65.11
N GLU A 101 13.97 -64.89 -65.93
CA GLU A 101 13.32 -63.57 -66.04
C GLU A 101 12.49 -63.24 -64.79
N ASP A 102 11.73 -64.20 -64.25
CA ASP A 102 11.02 -64.04 -62.96
C ASP A 102 12.01 -63.71 -61.82
N LEU A 103 13.19 -64.36 -61.80
CA LEU A 103 14.28 -64.04 -60.87
C LEU A 103 14.89 -62.65 -61.09
N ARG A 104 14.90 -62.13 -62.33
CA ARG A 104 15.36 -60.77 -62.64
C ARG A 104 14.37 -59.74 -62.11
N VAL A 105 13.09 -59.88 -62.43
CA VAL A 105 12.02 -59.01 -61.94
C VAL A 105 11.94 -59.00 -60.42
N ALA A 106 12.03 -60.17 -59.76
CA ALA A 106 12.05 -60.27 -58.30
C ALA A 106 13.27 -59.59 -57.66
N ARG A 107 14.44 -59.57 -58.33
CA ARG A 107 15.64 -58.85 -57.87
C ARG A 107 15.50 -57.35 -58.01
N GLU A 108 14.91 -56.88 -59.11
CA GLU A 108 14.64 -55.47 -59.37
C GLU A 108 13.64 -54.91 -58.34
N GLN A 109 12.51 -55.59 -58.12
CA GLN A 109 11.56 -55.25 -57.05
C GLN A 109 12.19 -55.29 -55.65
N CYS A 110 13.09 -56.24 -55.39
CA CYS A 110 13.82 -56.32 -54.12
C CYS A 110 14.89 -55.22 -53.96
N ALA A 111 15.36 -54.60 -55.06
CA ALA A 111 16.21 -53.42 -55.01
C ALA A 111 15.38 -52.15 -54.75
N GLU A 112 14.27 -51.97 -55.47
CA GLU A 112 13.32 -50.86 -55.23
C GLU A 112 12.78 -50.86 -53.81
N ALA A 113 12.40 -52.02 -53.27
CA ALA A 113 11.95 -52.15 -51.88
C ALA A 113 13.05 -51.76 -50.85
N LYS A 114 14.33 -51.99 -51.17
CA LYS A 114 15.46 -51.58 -50.31
C LYS A 114 15.74 -50.08 -50.41
N GLU A 115 15.63 -49.49 -51.60
CA GLU A 115 15.71 -48.04 -51.78
C GLU A 115 14.55 -47.32 -51.08
N ALA A 116 13.32 -47.83 -51.20
CA ALA A 116 12.17 -47.33 -50.47
C ALA A 116 12.34 -47.46 -48.94
N ALA A 117 12.86 -48.58 -48.44
CA ALA A 117 13.17 -48.76 -47.01
C ALA A 117 14.28 -47.80 -46.52
N ARG A 118 15.30 -47.52 -47.35
CA ARG A 118 16.33 -46.51 -47.08
C ARG A 118 15.74 -45.11 -47.04
N ALA A 119 14.87 -44.75 -47.98
CA ALA A 119 14.19 -43.46 -48.02
C ALA A 119 13.26 -43.26 -46.81
N LEU A 120 12.56 -44.31 -46.37
CA LEU A 120 11.70 -44.28 -45.18
C LEU A 120 12.52 -44.17 -43.88
N THR A 121 13.63 -44.89 -43.74
CA THR A 121 14.50 -44.76 -42.57
C THR A 121 15.24 -43.42 -42.54
N ALA A 122 15.63 -42.85 -43.68
CA ALA A 122 16.16 -41.49 -43.78
C ALA A 122 15.13 -40.44 -43.31
N LYS A 123 13.88 -40.51 -43.81
CA LYS A 123 12.79 -39.63 -43.36
C LYS A 123 12.46 -39.79 -41.88
N ALA A 124 12.50 -41.02 -41.34
CA ALA A 124 12.29 -41.25 -39.91
C ALA A 124 13.42 -40.67 -39.05
N GLN A 125 14.67 -40.68 -39.53
CA GLN A 125 15.78 -39.99 -38.86
C GLN A 125 15.64 -38.46 -38.95
N GLU A 126 15.16 -37.94 -40.07
CA GLU A 126 14.90 -36.51 -40.27
C GLU A 126 13.80 -36.01 -39.32
N THR A 127 12.63 -36.64 -39.29
CA THR A 127 11.55 -36.28 -38.35
C THR A 127 11.95 -36.49 -36.89
N SER A 128 12.81 -37.48 -36.56
CA SER A 128 13.37 -37.61 -35.22
C SER A 128 14.27 -36.44 -34.83
N ARG A 129 15.09 -35.92 -35.76
CA ARG A 129 15.93 -34.73 -35.53
C ARG A 129 15.09 -33.47 -35.38
N GLU A 130 14.00 -33.34 -36.14
CA GLU A 130 13.05 -32.24 -36.00
C GLU A 130 12.31 -32.29 -34.66
N LEU A 131 11.86 -33.47 -34.23
CA LEU A 131 11.25 -33.67 -32.90
C LEU A 131 12.24 -33.36 -31.76
N GLU A 132 13.51 -33.73 -31.90
CA GLU A 132 14.55 -33.30 -30.95
C GLU A 132 14.75 -31.78 -30.95
N ARG A 133 14.77 -31.14 -32.12
CA ARG A 133 14.91 -29.68 -32.24
C ARG A 133 13.72 -28.96 -31.62
N LEU A 134 12.50 -29.44 -31.85
CA LEU A 134 11.28 -28.90 -31.24
C LEU A 134 11.31 -29.07 -29.72
N ARG A 135 11.64 -30.25 -29.19
CA ARG A 135 11.78 -30.48 -27.74
C ARG A 135 12.83 -29.58 -27.09
N ARG A 136 13.93 -29.27 -27.78
CA ARG A 136 14.93 -28.30 -27.29
C ARG A 136 14.38 -26.87 -27.29
N LEU A 137 13.62 -26.47 -28.30
CA LEU A 137 12.94 -25.16 -28.32
C LEU A 137 11.85 -25.06 -27.25
N GLU A 138 11.03 -26.10 -27.06
CA GLU A 138 10.06 -26.20 -25.97
C GLU A 138 10.74 -26.09 -24.60
N SER A 139 11.84 -26.83 -24.39
CA SER A 139 12.62 -26.76 -23.15
C SER A 139 13.21 -25.37 -22.90
N ASN A 140 13.69 -24.68 -23.94
CA ASN A 140 14.21 -23.32 -23.84
C ASN A 140 13.08 -22.31 -23.55
N HIS A 141 11.95 -22.38 -24.25
CA HIS A 141 10.82 -21.50 -23.99
C HIS A 141 10.24 -21.71 -22.58
N VAL A 142 10.28 -22.94 -22.04
CA VAL A 142 9.87 -23.20 -20.64
C VAL A 142 10.83 -22.52 -19.66
N THR A 143 12.15 -22.65 -19.83
CA THR A 143 13.12 -21.99 -18.92
C THR A 143 13.13 -20.47 -19.07
N GLU A 144 12.91 -19.94 -20.27
CA GLU A 144 12.70 -18.51 -20.53
C GLU A 144 11.41 -17.99 -19.85
N LEU A 145 10.30 -18.73 -19.93
CA LEU A 145 9.05 -18.40 -19.25
C LEU A 145 9.17 -18.49 -17.72
N GLU A 146 9.95 -19.44 -17.19
CA GLU A 146 10.23 -19.54 -15.75
C GLU A 146 11.12 -18.39 -15.28
N ALA A 147 12.17 -18.04 -16.03
CA ALA A 147 13.01 -16.88 -15.75
C ALA A 147 12.21 -15.56 -15.80
N ALA A 148 11.34 -15.38 -16.81
CA ALA A 148 10.49 -14.20 -16.93
C ALA A 148 9.47 -14.08 -15.78
N LYS A 149 8.84 -15.20 -15.37
CA LYS A 149 7.97 -15.24 -14.17
C LYS A 149 8.75 -14.87 -12.90
N GLU A 150 10.00 -15.31 -12.80
CA GLU A 150 10.83 -15.07 -11.62
C GLU A 150 11.37 -13.65 -11.53
N VAL A 151 11.62 -12.99 -12.67
CA VAL A 151 11.85 -11.53 -12.73
C VAL A 151 10.57 -10.79 -12.33
N GLY A 152 9.43 -11.13 -12.93
CA GLY A 152 8.14 -10.49 -12.61
C GLY A 152 7.72 -10.63 -11.15
N ARG A 153 8.00 -11.77 -10.50
CA ARG A 153 7.81 -11.92 -9.04
C ARG A 153 8.66 -10.93 -8.25
N LYS A 154 9.95 -10.81 -8.56
CA LYS A 154 10.86 -9.88 -7.85
C LYS A 154 10.46 -8.42 -8.05
N GLU A 155 9.99 -8.04 -9.24
CA GLU A 155 9.44 -6.71 -9.49
C GLU A 155 8.17 -6.45 -8.65
N VAL A 156 7.25 -7.42 -8.54
CA VAL A 156 6.07 -7.32 -7.66
C VAL A 156 6.46 -7.25 -6.18
N ASP A 157 7.44 -8.02 -5.73
CA ASP A 157 7.92 -7.99 -4.35
C ASP A 157 8.63 -6.65 -4.01
N ASP A 158 9.42 -6.10 -4.93
CA ASP A 158 10.05 -4.78 -4.80
C ASP A 158 9.02 -3.64 -4.79
N LEU A 159 8.00 -3.72 -5.65
CA LEU A 159 6.90 -2.75 -5.67
C LEU A 159 6.04 -2.83 -4.41
N SER A 160 5.79 -4.04 -3.89
CA SER A 160 5.04 -4.24 -2.64
C SER A 160 5.78 -3.63 -1.44
N ARG A 161 7.08 -3.91 -1.29
CA ARG A 161 7.92 -3.30 -0.25
C ARG A 161 8.00 -1.77 -0.36
N ARG A 162 7.98 -1.20 -1.58
CA ARG A 162 7.91 0.25 -1.79
C ARG A 162 6.53 0.83 -1.41
N LEU A 163 5.45 0.11 -1.67
CA LEU A 163 4.10 0.51 -1.28
C LEU A 163 3.95 0.54 0.24
N GLU A 164 4.41 -0.50 0.94
CA GLU A 164 4.41 -0.58 2.41
C GLU A 164 5.15 0.59 3.07
N GLU A 165 6.35 0.94 2.58
CA GLU A 165 7.12 2.08 3.10
C GLU A 165 6.44 3.43 2.80
N VAL A 166 5.79 3.59 1.64
CA VAL A 166 5.00 4.80 1.33
C VAL A 166 3.74 4.89 2.20
N GLU A 167 3.05 3.79 2.48
CA GLU A 167 1.89 3.78 3.39
C GLU A 167 2.28 4.10 4.83
N LYS A 168 3.43 3.58 5.29
CA LYS A 168 4.06 3.91 6.57
C LYS A 168 4.39 5.40 6.67
N GLN A 169 5.07 5.98 5.67
CA GLN A 169 5.38 7.41 5.63
C GLN A 169 4.11 8.27 5.60
N ARG A 170 3.07 7.85 4.87
CA ARG A 170 1.75 8.51 4.87
C ARG A 170 1.10 8.47 6.26
N LEU A 171 1.23 7.37 7.00
CA LEU A 171 0.70 7.25 8.37
C LEU A 171 1.48 8.16 9.34
N GLU A 172 2.81 8.17 9.24
CA GLU A 172 3.70 9.00 10.07
C GLU A 172 3.41 10.49 9.87
N LEU A 173 3.38 10.97 8.62
CA LEU A 173 3.00 12.36 8.29
C LEU A 173 1.57 12.70 8.75
N ARG A 174 0.63 11.76 8.67
CA ARG A 174 -0.75 11.98 9.16
C ARG A 174 -0.77 12.17 10.68
N ASN A 175 0.00 11.36 11.41
CA ASN A 175 0.11 11.44 12.85
C ASN A 175 0.78 12.75 13.28
N GLU A 176 1.86 13.16 12.60
CA GLU A 176 2.55 14.44 12.82
C GLU A 176 1.61 15.64 12.57
N VAL A 177 0.85 15.63 11.47
CA VAL A 177 -0.16 16.66 11.18
C VAL A 177 -1.24 16.69 12.26
N THR A 178 -1.71 15.54 12.77
CA THR A 178 -2.67 15.54 13.88
C THR A 178 -2.07 16.08 15.17
N SER A 179 -0.83 15.75 15.52
CA SER A 179 -0.14 16.29 16.71
C SER A 179 -0.03 17.81 16.63
N LYS A 180 0.53 18.33 15.53
CA LYS A 180 0.68 19.78 15.32
C LYS A 180 -0.67 20.50 15.27
N SER A 181 -1.72 19.88 14.75
CA SER A 181 -3.07 20.45 14.80
C SER A 181 -3.64 20.55 16.22
N GLN A 182 -3.31 19.60 17.10
CA GLN A 182 -3.68 19.63 18.52
C GLN A 182 -2.87 20.68 19.28
N GLU A 183 -1.55 20.71 19.08
CA GLU A 183 -0.64 21.74 19.64
C GLU A 183 -1.07 23.17 19.27
N LEU A 184 -1.42 23.41 17.99
CA LEU A 184 -1.96 24.69 17.51
C LEU A 184 -3.34 25.01 18.12
N THR A 185 -4.19 24.00 18.32
CA THR A 185 -5.50 24.16 18.98
C THR A 185 -5.35 24.49 20.47
N GLU A 186 -4.40 23.89 21.17
CA GLU A 186 -4.13 24.14 22.59
C GLU A 186 -3.47 25.50 22.82
N THR A 187 -2.50 25.88 21.98
CA THR A 187 -1.90 27.22 22.03
C THR A 187 -2.93 28.31 21.69
N ALA A 188 -3.80 28.12 20.69
CA ALA A 188 -4.90 29.04 20.43
C ALA A 188 -5.87 29.17 21.63
N LYS A 189 -6.24 28.06 22.28
CA LYS A 189 -7.05 28.07 23.52
C LYS A 189 -6.37 28.83 24.66
N ARG A 190 -5.06 28.68 24.84
CA ARG A 190 -4.27 29.47 25.81
C ARG A 190 -4.38 30.96 25.50
N TRP A 191 -4.06 31.39 24.27
CA TRP A 191 -4.11 32.80 23.88
C TRP A 191 -5.49 33.44 24.07
N VAL A 192 -6.56 32.75 23.65
CA VAL A 192 -7.94 33.23 23.87
C VAL A 192 -8.27 33.31 25.38
N SER A 193 -7.79 32.37 26.19
CA SER A 193 -7.99 32.39 27.64
C SER A 193 -7.29 33.59 28.29
N GLU A 194 -6.02 33.83 27.95
CA GLU A 194 -5.21 34.95 28.45
C GLU A 194 -5.81 36.31 28.03
N ILE A 195 -6.19 36.46 26.77
CA ILE A 195 -6.83 37.68 26.25
C ILE A 195 -8.22 37.90 26.89
N SER A 196 -9.00 36.82 27.13
CA SER A 196 -10.27 36.94 27.87
C SER A 196 -10.08 37.39 29.33
N ALA A 197 -8.91 37.12 29.93
CA ALA A 197 -8.59 37.59 31.28
C ALA A 197 -8.18 39.06 31.26
N LEU A 198 -7.42 39.49 30.24
CA LEU A 198 -7.05 40.89 30.03
C LEU A 198 -8.28 41.78 29.76
N ASP A 199 -9.19 41.38 28.88
CA ASP A 199 -10.42 42.17 28.63
C ASP A 199 -11.31 42.26 29.87
N ARG A 200 -11.44 41.17 30.66
CA ARG A 200 -12.14 41.20 31.95
C ARG A 200 -11.45 42.09 32.99
N GLY A 201 -10.12 42.13 33.03
CA GLY A 201 -9.35 43.05 33.87
C GLY A 201 -9.62 44.51 33.49
N LEU A 202 -9.59 44.83 32.19
CA LEU A 202 -9.93 46.16 31.68
C LEU A 202 -11.40 46.53 31.92
N ALA A 203 -12.33 45.56 31.84
CA ALA A 203 -13.75 45.77 32.15
C ALA A 203 -14.00 46.07 33.64
N ALA A 204 -13.25 45.44 34.54
CA ALA A 204 -13.33 45.69 35.98
C ALA A 204 -12.68 47.03 36.39
N ALA A 205 -11.59 47.43 35.72
CA ALA A 205 -10.89 48.69 35.98
C ALA A 205 -11.55 49.92 35.36
N PHE A 206 -12.24 49.77 34.22
CA PHE A 206 -12.83 50.87 33.43
C PHE A 206 -14.25 50.50 32.94
N PRO A 207 -15.25 50.46 33.84
CA PRO A 207 -16.62 50.08 33.50
C PRO A 207 -17.28 51.04 32.48
N GLU A 208 -16.84 52.31 32.42
CA GLU A 208 -17.31 53.31 31.46
C GLU A 208 -17.02 52.90 30.02
N ALA A 209 -15.91 52.21 29.79
CA ALA A 209 -15.50 51.73 28.48
C ALA A 209 -16.30 50.51 27.98
N GLN A 210 -17.06 49.85 28.85
CA GLN A 210 -17.74 48.58 28.56
C GLN A 210 -18.76 48.69 27.41
N ALA A 211 -19.48 49.82 27.31
CA ALA A 211 -20.48 50.01 26.25
C ALA A 211 -19.83 50.09 24.85
N ALA A 212 -18.77 50.89 24.72
CA ALA A 212 -18.02 51.02 23.46
C ALA A 212 -17.33 49.70 23.07
N ALA A 213 -16.79 48.97 24.05
CA ALA A 213 -16.16 47.67 23.86
C ALA A 213 -17.13 46.62 23.27
N LEU A 214 -18.34 46.50 23.84
CA LEU A 214 -19.38 45.60 23.33
C LEU A 214 -19.90 46.02 21.95
N GLU A 215 -20.04 47.33 21.69
CA GLU A 215 -20.45 47.84 20.38
C GLU A 215 -19.40 47.54 19.30
N ALA A 216 -18.10 47.67 19.64
CA ALA A 216 -16.99 47.35 18.74
C ALA A 216 -16.90 45.86 18.43
N ALA A 217 -17.05 44.99 19.42
CA ALA A 217 -17.16 43.54 19.22
C ALA A 217 -18.36 43.17 18.33
N GLY A 218 -19.52 43.79 18.55
CA GLY A 218 -20.71 43.64 17.68
C GLY A 218 -20.45 44.05 16.22
N LYS A 219 -19.75 45.19 16.02
CA LYS A 219 -19.32 45.67 14.69
C LYS A 219 -18.28 44.74 14.04
N ALA A 220 -17.40 44.10 14.82
CA ALA A 220 -16.47 43.10 14.31
C ALA A 220 -17.21 41.84 13.81
N ARG A 221 -18.10 41.28 14.64
CA ARG A 221 -18.98 40.14 14.27
C ARG A 221 -19.83 40.41 13.04
N GLU A 222 -20.33 41.62 12.87
CA GLU A 222 -21.08 42.02 11.67
C GLU A 222 -20.19 42.04 10.41
N LYS A 223 -18.98 42.62 10.49
CA LYS A 223 -18.02 42.59 9.37
C LYS A 223 -17.60 41.17 9.00
N CYS A 224 -17.34 40.31 9.97
CA CYS A 224 -16.99 38.91 9.72
C CYS A 224 -18.15 38.15 9.05
N ARG A 225 -19.39 38.30 9.55
CA ARG A 225 -20.59 37.74 8.92
C ARG A 225 -20.77 38.20 7.47
N GLN A 226 -20.49 39.46 7.16
CA GLN A 226 -20.54 40.00 5.79
C GLN A 226 -19.41 39.48 4.89
N ALA A 227 -18.27 39.07 5.46
CA ALA A 227 -17.10 38.60 4.70
C ALA A 227 -17.11 37.08 4.44
N THR A 228 -17.48 36.26 5.41
CA THR A 228 -17.49 34.78 5.29
C THR A 228 -18.86 34.17 5.07
N GLY A 229 -19.95 34.90 5.36
CA GLY A 229 -21.32 34.36 5.38
C GLY A 229 -21.60 33.41 6.55
N GLU A 230 -20.64 33.20 7.44
CA GLU A 230 -20.71 32.25 8.54
C GLU A 230 -21.45 32.86 9.74
N VAL A 231 -22.46 32.15 10.25
CA VAL A 231 -23.23 32.63 11.41
C VAL A 231 -22.37 32.52 12.66
N SER A 232 -21.91 33.68 13.16
CA SER A 232 -21.11 33.82 14.38
C SER A 232 -21.62 32.92 15.50
N SER A 233 -20.69 32.21 16.15
CA SER A 233 -20.96 31.56 17.43
C SER A 233 -21.36 32.60 18.48
N ASP A 234 -22.11 32.17 19.51
CA ASP A 234 -22.46 33.01 20.65
C ASP A 234 -21.21 33.39 21.48
N CYS A 235 -20.23 32.49 21.58
CA CYS A 235 -19.00 32.72 22.35
C CYS A 235 -18.12 33.81 21.71
N PHE A 236 -17.36 34.53 22.54
CA PHE A 236 -16.43 35.57 22.06
C PHE A 236 -15.27 34.95 21.27
N SER A 237 -15.10 35.41 20.04
CA SER A 237 -13.96 35.10 19.18
C SER A 237 -12.69 35.85 19.63
N MET A 238 -11.53 35.46 19.11
CA MET A 238 -10.28 36.21 19.28
C MET A 238 -10.43 37.66 18.80
N ASP A 239 -11.06 37.86 17.65
CA ASP A 239 -11.25 39.17 17.03
C ASP A 239 -12.27 40.01 17.81
N ASP A 240 -13.26 39.39 18.46
CA ASP A 240 -14.21 40.07 19.34
C ASP A 240 -13.50 40.69 20.54
N TYR A 241 -12.59 39.94 21.19
CA TYR A 241 -11.80 40.44 22.31
C TYR A 241 -10.81 41.52 21.85
N LEU A 242 -10.15 41.36 20.70
CA LEU A 242 -9.23 42.38 20.17
C LEU A 242 -9.98 43.68 19.82
N ALA A 243 -11.17 43.58 19.23
CA ALA A 243 -12.03 44.74 18.95
C ALA A 243 -12.55 45.40 20.24
N SER A 244 -12.95 44.59 21.23
CA SER A 244 -13.34 45.03 22.58
C SER A 244 -12.21 45.82 23.24
N MET A 245 -11.02 45.23 23.38
CA MET A 245 -9.85 45.85 23.99
C MET A 245 -9.41 47.12 23.25
N ALA A 246 -9.37 47.11 21.91
CA ALA A 246 -9.01 48.29 21.12
C ALA A 246 -9.98 49.46 21.34
N ALA A 247 -11.29 49.19 21.47
CA ALA A 247 -12.29 50.20 21.76
C ALA A 247 -12.27 50.70 23.22
N ARG A 248 -11.66 49.96 24.16
CA ARG A 248 -11.39 50.44 25.52
C ARG A 248 -10.22 51.42 25.60
N VAL A 249 -9.25 51.34 24.69
CA VAL A 249 -8.05 52.21 24.72
C VAL A 249 -8.42 53.68 24.68
N GLU A 250 -9.36 54.09 23.81
CA GLU A 250 -9.71 55.50 23.62
C GLU A 250 -10.39 56.15 24.87
N PRO A 251 -11.40 55.51 25.53
CA PRO A 251 -11.86 55.97 26.83
C PRO A 251 -10.75 56.03 27.90
N ILE A 252 -9.86 55.05 27.94
CA ILE A 252 -8.79 54.97 28.95
C ILE A 252 -7.74 56.07 28.75
N THR A 253 -7.35 56.37 27.50
CA THR A 253 -6.42 57.47 27.20
C THR A 253 -7.06 58.82 27.50
N MET A 254 -8.34 59.01 27.18
CA MET A 254 -9.09 60.22 27.53
C MET A 254 -9.17 60.44 29.05
N LEU A 255 -9.57 59.43 29.82
CA LEU A 255 -9.57 59.49 31.29
C LEU A 255 -8.17 59.79 31.86
N GLY A 256 -7.12 59.16 31.30
CA GLY A 256 -5.73 59.44 31.68
C GLY A 256 -5.29 60.88 31.39
N TRP A 257 -5.72 61.46 30.27
CA TRP A 257 -5.47 62.86 29.93
C TRP A 257 -6.23 63.84 30.83
N GLU A 258 -7.49 63.55 31.17
CA GLU A 258 -8.29 64.40 32.06
C GLU A 258 -7.78 64.35 33.50
N LEU A 259 -7.45 63.15 34.01
CA LEU A 259 -6.83 62.96 35.31
C LEU A 259 -5.48 63.68 35.39
N ARG A 260 -4.61 63.54 34.36
CA ARG A 260 -3.35 64.28 34.25
C ARG A 260 -3.61 65.79 34.30
N LYS A 261 -4.56 66.31 33.52
CA LYS A 261 -4.87 67.74 33.46
C LYS A 261 -5.47 68.29 34.77
N ALA A 262 -6.15 67.46 35.56
CA ALA A 262 -6.58 67.79 36.92
C ALA A 262 -5.40 67.81 37.89
N ALA A 263 -4.53 66.79 37.84
CA ALA A 263 -3.31 66.67 38.62
C ALA A 263 -2.34 67.85 38.39
N GLU A 264 -2.11 68.24 37.13
CA GLU A 264 -1.23 69.37 36.78
C GLU A 264 -1.76 70.71 37.33
N LYS A 265 -3.09 70.93 37.33
CA LYS A 265 -3.70 72.10 37.97
C LYS A 265 -3.57 72.08 39.49
N LEU A 266 -3.81 70.94 40.12
CA LEU A 266 -3.71 70.78 41.57
C LEU A 266 -2.26 71.02 42.04
N PHE A 267 -1.28 70.50 41.30
CA PHE A 267 0.13 70.77 41.53
C PHE A 267 0.46 72.27 41.47
N GLN A 268 0.01 72.97 40.41
CA GLN A 268 0.24 74.42 40.25
C GLN A 268 -0.38 75.28 41.37
N LEU A 269 -1.44 74.80 42.03
CA LEU A 269 -2.05 75.48 43.18
C LEU A 269 -1.29 75.18 44.49
N LEU A 270 -0.82 73.96 44.69
CA LEU A 270 -0.14 73.53 45.92
C LEU A 270 1.35 73.94 45.98
N TRP A 271 2.01 74.03 44.83
CA TRP A 271 3.42 74.40 44.69
C TRP A 271 3.62 75.47 43.59
N PRO A 272 3.13 76.71 43.79
CA PRO A 272 3.20 77.78 42.77
C PRO A 272 4.63 78.23 42.43
N THR A 273 5.63 77.86 43.26
CA THR A 273 7.06 78.10 43.02
C THR A 273 7.75 76.99 42.23
N GLU A 274 7.17 75.79 42.16
CA GLU A 274 7.83 74.61 41.61
C GLU A 274 7.52 74.38 40.13
N THR A 275 8.50 73.87 39.40
CA THR A 275 8.32 73.53 37.98
C THR A 275 7.52 72.24 37.83
N LEU A 276 6.45 72.28 37.04
CA LEU A 276 5.56 71.14 36.79
C LEU A 276 6.34 69.89 36.31
N PRO A 277 6.24 68.73 37.00
CA PRO A 277 6.91 67.50 36.57
C PRO A 277 6.40 67.00 35.21
N GLY A 278 7.29 66.85 34.23
CA GLY A 278 6.92 66.35 32.90
C GLY A 278 6.51 64.87 32.87
N GLU A 279 7.02 64.08 33.82
CA GLU A 279 6.74 62.65 33.98
C GLU A 279 5.58 62.41 34.97
N LEU A 280 4.57 61.64 34.55
CA LEU A 280 3.41 61.32 35.39
C LEU A 280 3.80 60.61 36.70
N ALA A 281 4.81 59.72 36.67
CA ALA A 281 5.30 59.03 37.87
C ALA A 281 5.92 59.98 38.91
N LYS A 282 6.47 61.13 38.50
CA LYS A 282 6.94 62.18 39.41
C LYS A 282 5.77 63.02 39.92
N LEU A 283 4.82 63.37 39.05
CA LEU A 283 3.60 64.09 39.43
C LEU A 283 2.76 63.31 40.46
N ILE A 284 2.66 61.98 40.35
CA ILE A 284 1.98 61.13 41.33
C ILE A 284 2.67 61.24 42.70
N LYS A 285 4.00 61.14 42.78
CA LYS A 285 4.73 61.27 44.06
C LYS A 285 4.59 62.64 44.74
N TRP A 286 4.44 63.70 43.97
CA TRP A 286 4.07 65.01 44.53
C TRP A 286 2.62 65.05 45.02
N LEU A 287 1.69 64.35 44.36
CA LEU A 287 0.31 64.25 44.84
C LEU A 287 0.15 63.32 46.05
N GLU A 288 1.05 62.36 46.25
CA GLU A 288 1.13 61.56 47.48
C GLU A 288 1.43 62.43 48.71
N THR A 289 2.24 63.50 48.57
CA THR A 289 2.52 64.49 49.64
C THR A 289 1.59 65.72 49.62
N ALA A 290 0.53 65.70 48.79
CA ALA A 290 -0.47 66.76 48.79
C ALA A 290 -1.23 66.94 50.12
N PRO A 291 -1.56 65.91 50.91
CA PRO A 291 -2.25 66.08 52.20
C PRO A 291 -1.45 66.95 53.18
N ASP A 292 -0.16 66.66 53.34
CA ASP A 292 0.75 67.42 54.21
C ASP A 292 0.88 68.86 53.68
N ARG A 293 0.95 69.01 52.35
CA ARG A 293 0.98 70.32 51.71
C ARG A 293 -0.31 71.12 51.90
N PHE A 294 -1.46 70.49 52.07
CA PHE A 294 -2.69 71.20 52.46
C PHE A 294 -2.64 71.70 53.91
N LEU A 295 -1.93 71.00 54.81
CA LEU A 295 -1.70 71.46 56.18
C LEU A 295 -0.74 72.66 56.19
N ASP A 296 0.38 72.59 55.46
CA ASP A 296 1.27 73.73 55.18
C ASP A 296 0.49 74.97 54.74
N TRP A 297 -0.43 74.81 53.77
CA TRP A 297 -1.24 75.90 53.22
C TRP A 297 -2.25 76.46 54.21
N LYS A 298 -2.86 75.60 55.03
CA LYS A 298 -3.76 75.99 56.13
C LYS A 298 -3.01 76.84 57.17
N ASP A 299 -1.81 76.45 57.55
CA ASP A 299 -0.99 77.18 58.53
C ASP A 299 -0.34 78.44 57.92
N SER A 300 0.04 78.42 56.64
CA SER A 300 0.39 79.61 55.85
C SER A 300 -0.76 80.63 55.81
N ALA A 301 -1.99 80.19 55.53
CA ALA A 301 -3.16 81.06 55.50
C ALA A 301 -3.51 81.63 56.89
N ALA A 302 -3.31 80.84 57.96
CA ALA A 302 -3.43 81.32 59.33
C ALA A 302 -2.38 82.40 59.66
N ARG A 303 -1.11 82.18 59.30
CA ARG A 303 -0.01 83.14 59.48
C ARG A 303 -0.23 84.42 58.65
N ALA A 304 -0.71 84.31 57.41
CA ALA A 304 -1.09 85.46 56.57
C ALA A 304 -2.30 86.24 57.14
N GLY A 305 -3.27 85.54 57.74
CA GLY A 305 -4.38 86.17 58.45
C GLY A 305 -3.96 86.89 59.73
N ALA A 306 -3.01 86.31 60.48
CA ALA A 306 -2.43 86.93 61.67
C ALA A 306 -1.60 88.17 61.32
N ASP A 307 -0.75 88.12 60.30
CA ASP A 307 0.02 89.27 59.82
C ASP A 307 -0.87 90.43 59.36
N MET A 308 -1.92 90.13 58.57
CA MET A 308 -2.91 91.15 58.16
C MET A 308 -3.63 91.77 59.36
N ALA A 309 -3.98 90.97 60.38
CA ALA A 309 -4.63 91.46 61.59
C ALA A 309 -3.69 92.31 62.47
N LEU A 310 -2.42 91.90 62.61
CA LEU A 310 -1.38 92.65 63.32
C LEU A 310 -1.05 93.96 62.61
N SER A 311 -0.83 93.91 61.29
CA SER A 311 -0.64 95.09 60.44
C SER A 311 -1.80 96.07 60.55
N PHE A 312 -3.05 95.58 60.60
CA PHE A 312 -4.20 96.43 60.88
C PHE A 312 -4.12 97.05 62.28
N VAL A 313 -3.87 96.29 63.35
CA VAL A 313 -3.76 96.83 64.72
C VAL A 313 -2.63 97.88 64.84
N LEU A 314 -1.45 97.59 64.31
CA LEU A 314 -0.29 98.49 64.33
C LEU A 314 -0.53 99.79 63.55
N SER A 315 -1.36 99.76 62.49
CA SER A 315 -1.74 100.98 61.75
C SER A 315 -2.62 101.95 62.55
N TRP A 316 -3.27 101.49 63.63
CA TRP A 316 -4.01 102.32 64.58
C TRP A 316 -3.21 102.58 65.88
N TYR A 317 -2.32 101.67 66.26
CA TYR A 317 -1.58 101.69 67.53
C TYR A 317 -0.09 101.35 67.32
N SER A 318 0.66 102.27 66.72
CA SER A 318 2.08 102.08 66.38
C SER A 318 3.04 101.94 67.58
N GLU A 319 2.55 102.13 68.81
CA GLU A 319 3.34 102.02 70.05
C GLU A 319 3.21 100.63 70.73
N VAL A 320 2.48 99.69 70.13
CA VAL A 320 2.30 98.34 70.68
C VAL A 320 3.56 97.48 70.44
N SER A 321 4.24 97.09 71.52
CA SER A 321 5.30 96.07 71.49
C SER A 321 4.70 94.69 71.18
N LEU A 322 5.29 93.99 70.21
CA LEU A 322 4.88 92.64 69.80
C LEU A 322 5.18 91.61 70.89
N ASP A 323 6.33 91.73 71.55
CA ASP A 323 6.75 90.91 72.70
C ASP A 323 5.71 90.94 73.85
N GLN A 324 5.01 92.06 74.04
CA GLN A 324 3.91 92.16 75.01
C GLN A 324 2.58 91.52 74.55
N LEU A 325 2.41 91.26 73.25
CA LEU A 325 1.27 90.49 72.72
C LEU A 325 1.52 89.00 72.87
N GLU A 326 2.73 88.54 72.53
CA GLU A 326 3.17 87.15 72.70
C GLU A 326 3.02 86.69 74.17
N TYR A 327 3.55 87.47 75.12
CA TYR A 327 3.41 87.19 76.55
C TYR A 327 1.95 87.10 77.04
N ARG A 328 1.00 87.72 76.35
CA ARG A 328 -0.43 87.72 76.72
C ARG A 328 -1.26 86.63 76.05
N GLN A 329 -0.70 85.88 75.10
CA GLN A 329 -1.42 84.89 74.30
C GLN A 329 -2.10 83.81 75.17
N ALA A 330 -1.47 83.43 76.30
CA ALA A 330 -1.95 82.39 77.21
C ALA A 330 -3.25 82.72 77.99
N GLU A 331 -3.77 83.95 77.92
CA GLU A 331 -4.92 84.39 78.73
C GLU A 331 -6.14 84.89 77.92
N VAL A 332 -6.14 84.71 76.59
CA VAL A 332 -7.01 85.51 75.70
C VAL A 332 -8.47 85.03 75.65
N GLU A 333 -8.75 83.73 75.56
CA GLU A 333 -10.13 83.28 75.25
C GLU A 333 -11.09 83.41 76.45
N ASP A 334 -10.68 83.02 77.67
CA ASP A 334 -11.49 83.12 78.89
C ASP A 334 -11.88 84.56 79.26
N LYS A 335 -11.06 85.55 78.86
CA LYS A 335 -11.24 86.97 79.23
C LYS A 335 -12.15 87.74 78.27
N LEU A 336 -12.71 87.09 77.23
CA LEU A 336 -13.49 87.77 76.18
C LEU A 336 -14.97 87.35 76.18
N PRO A 337 -15.93 88.29 76.36
CA PRO A 337 -17.33 87.96 76.59
C PRO A 337 -17.97 87.19 75.42
N ALA A 338 -18.66 86.10 75.75
CA ALA A 338 -19.26 85.16 74.81
C ALA A 338 -20.24 85.82 73.83
N ALA A 339 -21.01 86.82 74.27
CA ALA A 339 -21.94 87.60 73.44
C ALA A 339 -21.28 88.23 72.20
N ASN A 340 -19.97 88.49 72.26
CA ASN A 340 -19.19 89.07 71.16
C ASN A 340 -18.53 88.00 70.25
N LYS A 341 -18.67 86.69 70.50
CA LYS A 341 -17.98 85.65 69.71
C LYS A 341 -18.45 85.63 68.24
N THR A 342 -19.77 85.62 67.99
CA THR A 342 -20.34 85.67 66.62
C THR A 342 -19.95 86.93 65.85
N ALA A 343 -19.96 88.10 66.51
CA ALA A 343 -19.53 89.37 65.91
C ALA A 343 -18.03 89.37 65.60
N ARG A 344 -17.19 88.83 66.49
CA ARG A 344 -15.74 88.63 66.24
C ARG A 344 -15.50 87.74 65.03
N HIS A 345 -16.15 86.57 64.93
CA HIS A 345 -15.99 85.68 63.78
C HIS A 345 -16.41 86.35 62.46
N ALA A 346 -17.56 87.04 62.42
CA ALA A 346 -17.99 87.76 61.22
C ALA A 346 -16.98 88.84 60.77
N ARG A 347 -16.32 89.53 61.71
CA ARG A 347 -15.24 90.47 61.39
C ARG A 347 -13.95 89.77 60.98
N ALA A 348 -13.58 88.65 61.59
CA ALA A 348 -12.44 87.84 61.17
C ALA A 348 -12.59 87.33 59.73
N CYS A 349 -13.78 86.81 59.37
CA CYS A 349 -14.11 86.45 57.98
C CYS A 349 -14.06 87.65 57.02
N THR A 350 -14.34 88.87 57.51
CA THR A 350 -14.19 90.10 56.70
C THR A 350 -12.72 90.44 56.48
N ILE A 351 -11.87 90.35 57.52
CA ILE A 351 -10.42 90.57 57.44
C ILE A 351 -9.77 89.53 56.51
N ALA A 352 -10.19 88.27 56.59
CA ALA A 352 -9.74 87.18 55.73
C ALA A 352 -10.12 87.34 54.23
N ASN A 353 -10.80 88.42 53.82
CA ASN A 353 -11.00 88.77 52.41
C ASN A 353 -9.97 89.79 51.88
N PHE A 354 -9.17 90.41 52.76
CA PHE A 354 -8.05 91.29 52.40
C PHE A 354 -6.69 90.58 52.41
N VAL A 355 -6.64 89.34 52.92
CA VAL A 355 -5.46 88.46 52.89
C VAL A 355 -5.30 87.87 51.48
N ASP A 356 -4.11 87.98 50.89
CA ASP A 356 -3.78 87.24 49.67
C ASP A 356 -3.58 85.76 50.00
N LYS A 357 -4.44 84.91 49.43
CA LYS A 357 -4.45 83.45 49.61
C LYS A 357 -3.66 82.72 48.53
N GLY A 358 -3.15 83.43 47.52
CA GLY A 358 -2.22 82.89 46.53
C GLY A 358 -0.76 82.94 46.99
N LEU A 359 -0.45 83.70 48.03
CA LEU A 359 0.89 83.78 48.63
C LEU A 359 1.10 82.65 49.64
N PHE A 360 2.09 81.80 49.39
CA PHE A 360 2.56 80.84 50.39
C PHE A 360 3.58 81.50 51.32
N ILE A 361 3.31 81.51 52.62
CA ILE A 361 4.21 81.98 53.67
C ILE A 361 4.83 80.75 54.33
N GLN A 362 6.16 80.64 54.30
CA GLN A 362 6.90 79.63 55.09
C GLN A 362 6.92 80.02 56.57
N ASP A 363 7.05 79.03 57.46
CA ASP A 363 7.25 79.32 58.88
C ASP A 363 8.67 79.88 59.10
N PRO A 364 8.86 81.04 59.76
CA PRO A 364 10.18 81.56 60.07
C PRO A 364 10.91 80.77 61.18
N ASN A 365 10.21 79.95 61.96
CA ASN A 365 10.77 79.10 62.99
C ASN A 365 10.02 77.75 63.03
N PRO A 366 10.22 76.88 62.03
CA PRO A 366 9.58 75.56 62.02
C PRO A 366 10.05 74.75 63.24
N PRO A 367 9.19 73.90 63.84
CA PRO A 367 9.63 72.95 64.85
C PRO A 367 10.70 72.02 64.25
N ALA A 368 11.69 71.66 65.05
CA ALA A 368 12.72 70.70 64.62
C ALA A 368 12.05 69.36 64.27
N GLU A 369 12.46 68.76 63.15
CA GLU A 369 11.76 67.64 62.49
C GLU A 369 11.72 66.35 63.35
N ASP A 370 12.50 66.28 64.42
CA ASP A 370 12.61 65.13 65.35
C ASP A 370 11.48 65.03 66.41
N SER A 371 10.49 65.94 66.41
CA SER A 371 9.51 66.10 67.51
C SER A 371 8.10 65.53 67.25
N TYR A 372 8.00 64.43 66.49
CA TYR A 372 6.76 63.65 66.35
C TYR A 372 6.82 62.37 67.19
N GLU A 373 6.73 62.50 68.53
CA GLU A 373 6.36 61.36 69.37
C GLU A 373 4.86 61.07 69.18
N GLU A 374 4.52 59.79 68.97
CA GLU A 374 3.14 59.34 68.79
C GLU A 374 2.34 59.48 70.10
N SER A 375 1.56 60.55 70.22
CA SER A 375 0.57 60.68 71.30
C SER A 375 -0.69 59.84 70.99
N GLU A 376 -0.54 58.52 71.04
CA GLU A 376 -1.68 57.60 71.19
C GLU A 376 -2.28 57.77 72.61
N ASP A 377 -3.18 58.73 72.79
CA ASP A 377 -3.93 58.91 74.04
C ASP A 377 -5.45 58.85 73.82
N GLU A 378 -6.09 58.11 74.72
CA GLU A 378 -7.42 57.52 74.66
C GLU A 378 -8.59 58.52 74.65
N GLU A 379 -9.56 58.33 73.73
CA GLU A 379 -10.98 58.72 73.97
C GLU A 379 -11.88 57.49 73.84
N MET A 380 -12.19 56.86 74.98
CA MET A 380 -13.27 55.86 75.11
C MET A 380 -14.45 56.46 75.90
N GLU A 381 -15.53 56.86 75.22
CA GLU A 381 -16.85 57.08 75.85
C GLU A 381 -17.98 56.30 75.15
N ASP A 382 -18.14 55.08 75.64
CA ASP A 382 -19.38 54.35 76.00
C ASP A 382 -20.69 54.38 75.14
N MET A 383 -21.19 53.15 74.91
CA MET A 383 -22.59 52.75 74.66
C MET A 383 -23.32 53.13 73.33
N PRO A 384 -24.39 52.38 72.93
CA PRO A 384 -25.09 51.30 73.64
C PRO A 384 -25.20 49.92 72.92
N ASN A 385 -25.76 48.97 73.68
CA ASN A 385 -26.04 47.55 73.39
C ASN A 385 -26.79 47.18 72.08
N ALA A 386 -26.39 46.03 71.51
CA ALA A 386 -27.22 44.97 70.88
C ALA A 386 -27.93 45.28 69.52
N PRO A 387 -28.31 44.24 68.72
CA PRO A 387 -28.36 42.80 69.02
C PRO A 387 -27.55 41.87 68.08
N GLU A 388 -27.68 40.57 68.33
CA GLU A 388 -26.95 39.44 67.71
C GLU A 388 -27.31 39.16 66.24
N ALA A 389 -26.36 38.55 65.50
CA ALA A 389 -26.59 37.82 64.26
C ALA A 389 -25.59 36.65 64.13
N ASP A 390 -26.01 35.54 63.51
CA ASP A 390 -25.35 34.22 63.58
C ASP A 390 -23.98 34.08 62.86
N PRO A 391 -23.13 33.12 63.30
CA PRO A 391 -21.85 32.82 62.67
C PRO A 391 -21.98 31.79 61.52
N ALA A 392 -21.33 32.06 60.38
CA ALA A 392 -21.19 31.08 59.30
C ALA A 392 -19.87 31.24 58.52
N ALA A 393 -19.11 30.14 58.43
CA ALA A 393 -18.00 29.80 57.51
C ALA A 393 -17.07 30.91 56.94
N GLY A 394 -15.73 30.79 56.97
CA GLY A 394 -14.86 29.66 57.36
C GLY A 394 -13.85 29.31 56.26
N SER A 395 -12.78 28.57 56.60
CA SER A 395 -11.71 28.11 55.68
C SER A 395 -10.84 29.24 55.08
N SER A 396 -9.53 29.19 54.91
CA SER A 396 -8.37 28.39 55.37
C SER A 396 -7.18 28.85 54.49
N ASN A 397 -5.98 28.33 54.74
CA ASN A 397 -4.79 28.39 53.85
C ASN A 397 -4.10 29.75 53.61
N VAL A 398 -2.92 29.92 54.22
CA VAL A 398 -1.69 30.29 53.50
C VAL A 398 -0.57 29.31 53.92
N PRO A 399 0.29 28.79 53.02
CA PRO A 399 1.33 27.80 53.35
C PRO A 399 2.68 28.43 53.83
N PRO A 400 3.67 27.61 54.25
CA PRO A 400 4.91 28.10 54.89
C PRO A 400 6.02 28.56 53.94
N ALA A 401 7.01 29.23 54.55
CA ALA A 401 8.21 29.86 54.00
C ALA A 401 8.98 29.12 52.88
N GLY A 402 9.54 29.91 51.95
CA GLY A 402 10.53 29.48 50.96
C GLY A 402 11.98 29.52 51.48
N PRO A 403 12.93 28.81 50.82
CA PRO A 403 14.34 28.73 51.20
C PRO A 403 15.20 29.93 50.74
N PRO A 404 16.39 30.15 51.34
CA PRO A 404 17.27 31.29 51.06
C PRO A 404 18.03 31.21 49.72
N PRO A 405 18.61 32.34 49.23
CA PRO A 405 19.25 32.42 47.92
C PRO A 405 20.61 31.70 47.82
N ALA A 406 20.94 31.25 46.62
CA ALA A 406 22.28 30.77 46.26
C ALA A 406 23.25 31.94 46.00
N GLY A 407 24.54 31.68 46.21
CA GLY A 407 25.62 32.67 46.04
C GLY A 407 26.10 32.86 44.60
N ALA A 408 27.13 33.71 44.46
CA ALA A 408 27.87 33.98 43.23
C ALA A 408 29.00 32.96 42.97
#